data_AF-A0A2N3EGV2-F1
#
_entry.id   AF-A0A2N3EGV2-F1
#
_cell.length_a   1.000
_cell.length_b   1.000
_cell.length_c   1.000
_cell.angle_alpha   90.00
_cell.angle_beta   90.00
_cell.angle_gamma   90.00
#
_symmetry.space_group_name_H-M   'P 1'
#
loop_
_entity.id
_entity.type
_entity.pdbx_description
1 polymer ?
#
loop_
_entity_poly.entity_id
_entity_poly.type
_entity_poly.pdbx_seq_one_letter_code
_entity_poly.pdbx_strand_id
1 'polypeptide(L)'
;MLYSDRRKSIAMPSRLPLAMHTAYADLVDRCAAAAFEDAFAGDGTFVAKTVRGRKYWYFQESTSDGRRQKYVGPETDDLLEQIARHRNAQDDTRDRQSLVSMLVRSAYLPRPQAKMGQVIQALAEAGVFRLRAVLIGTTAYQTYAAMLGARLPAASVQTGDIDIAQHRTISVATEDKTPPALSVLQGVDPSFRPVPHFDPTRTTSYIADGGVRVDFLTPNRGADSDEPEPLPALGTDAAPLRFLDYLIHQPQHAVVLHGPGIYVTVPSPERYTLHKLIFTQRRNDRSEKGPKDIVQAESLLSVLVEDRPYELSAAWADAVKRGRTWKRHLAQGLAQVSADTRDRLLQTVGEMRSFLPDLDLQFAASPARYDPNRDVVFYYGIAGAERHRCAISTEAIEDHFLDHEEESGSEFGDIEVNKKRVLECVRRNRSEIEALLREKFLHSPVERTEETLLKSADIQMLRKRLTR
;
A
#
# COMPACT_ATOMS: atom_id res chain seq x y z
N MET A 1 -33.57 4.26 0.22
CA MET A 1 -33.62 3.02 1.02
C MET A 1 -33.14 1.87 0.12
N LEU A 2 -31.83 1.60 0.12
CA LEU A 2 -31.14 0.42 -0.46
C LEU A 2 -29.62 0.68 -0.31
N TYR A 3 -29.14 0.59 0.93
CA TYR A 3 -27.71 0.40 1.25
C TYR A 3 -27.66 -0.54 2.46
N SER A 4 -28.28 -1.72 2.32
CA SER A 4 -28.12 -2.79 3.30
C SER A 4 -26.83 -3.55 2.94
N ASP A 5 -25.78 -3.20 3.66
CA ASP A 5 -25.17 -4.12 4.61
C ASP A 5 -24.88 -5.55 4.07
N ARG A 6 -23.71 -5.65 3.42
CA ARG A 6 -22.82 -6.82 3.41
C ARG A 6 -21.53 -6.39 2.72
N ARG A 7 -20.64 -5.69 3.43
CA ARG A 7 -19.22 -5.71 3.04
C ARG A 7 -18.74 -7.13 3.30
N LYS A 8 -18.96 -8.03 2.34
CA LYS A 8 -18.33 -9.35 2.35
C LYS A 8 -16.83 -9.07 2.47
N SER A 9 -16.16 -9.66 3.47
CA SER A 9 -14.71 -9.74 3.51
C SER A 9 -14.20 -9.97 2.09
N ILE A 10 -13.32 -9.10 1.59
CA ILE A 10 -12.68 -9.33 0.30
C ILE A 10 -11.95 -10.66 0.48
N ALA A 11 -12.41 -11.69 -0.24
CA ALA A 11 -11.81 -13.01 -0.17
C ALA A 11 -10.30 -12.86 -0.37
N MET A 12 -9.52 -13.49 0.52
CA MET A 12 -8.06 -13.46 0.49
C MET A 12 -7.56 -13.63 -0.96
N PRO A 13 -6.67 -12.75 -1.45
CA PRO A 13 -6.13 -12.83 -2.79
C PRO A 13 -5.58 -14.22 -3.09
N SER A 14 -6.08 -14.85 -4.16
CA SER A 14 -5.59 -16.18 -4.53
C SER A 14 -4.11 -16.14 -4.88
N ARG A 15 -3.31 -17.07 -4.35
CA ARG A 15 -1.86 -17.12 -4.61
C ARG A 15 -1.57 -17.57 -6.04
N LEU A 16 -0.47 -17.05 -6.60
CA LEU A 16 0.10 -17.56 -7.84
C LEU A 16 0.89 -18.85 -7.58
N PRO A 17 0.92 -19.79 -8.53
CA PRO A 17 1.85 -20.92 -8.44
C PRO A 17 3.30 -20.42 -8.33
N LEU A 18 4.12 -21.10 -7.52
CA LEU A 18 5.53 -20.74 -7.30
C LEU A 18 6.32 -20.61 -8.62
N ALA A 19 6.04 -21.47 -9.60
CA ALA A 19 6.65 -21.41 -10.92
C ALA A 19 6.40 -20.07 -11.65
N MET A 20 5.20 -19.48 -11.49
CA MET A 20 4.87 -18.19 -12.09
C MET A 20 5.56 -17.04 -11.37
N HIS A 21 5.68 -17.11 -10.04
CA HIS A 21 6.39 -16.10 -9.27
C HIS A 21 7.90 -16.14 -9.54
N THR A 22 8.47 -17.35 -9.68
CA THR A 22 9.87 -17.55 -10.09
C THR A 22 10.12 -17.04 -11.49
N ALA A 23 9.22 -17.32 -12.44
CA ALA A 23 9.33 -16.79 -13.80
C ALA A 23 9.25 -15.26 -13.86
N TYR A 24 8.49 -14.62 -12.95
CA TYR A 24 8.51 -13.17 -12.84
C TYR A 24 9.83 -12.64 -12.30
N ALA A 25 10.44 -13.30 -11.31
CA ALA A 25 11.77 -12.93 -10.82
C ALA A 25 12.83 -13.02 -11.93
N ASP A 26 12.85 -14.12 -12.70
CA ASP A 26 13.73 -14.27 -13.87
C ASP A 26 13.48 -13.16 -14.92
N LEU A 27 12.22 -12.81 -15.19
CA LEU A 27 11.89 -11.70 -16.08
C LEU A 27 12.42 -10.36 -15.56
N VAL A 28 12.34 -10.09 -14.25
CA VAL A 28 12.87 -8.86 -13.65
C VAL A 28 14.38 -8.77 -13.86
N ASP A 29 15.12 -9.84 -13.60
CA ASP A 29 16.58 -9.87 -13.76
C ASP A 29 17.00 -9.66 -15.22
N ARG A 30 16.31 -10.33 -16.16
CA ARG A 30 16.55 -10.16 -17.60
C ARG A 30 16.21 -8.76 -18.10
N CYS A 31 15.08 -8.21 -17.66
CA CYS A 31 14.69 -6.84 -18.00
C CYS A 31 15.67 -5.81 -17.41
N ALA A 32 16.20 -6.05 -16.21
CA ALA A 32 17.22 -5.20 -15.60
C ALA A 32 18.52 -5.21 -16.42
N ALA A 33 18.99 -6.39 -16.82
CA ALA A 33 20.17 -6.54 -17.68
C ALA A 33 19.97 -5.86 -19.04
N ALA A 34 18.84 -6.12 -19.71
CA ALA A 34 18.53 -5.50 -21.00
C ALA A 34 18.45 -3.97 -20.91
N ALA A 35 17.75 -3.43 -19.90
CA ALA A 35 17.64 -1.99 -19.71
C ALA A 35 19.00 -1.32 -19.41
N PHE A 36 19.90 -2.03 -18.72
CA PHE A 36 21.25 -1.56 -18.48
C PHE A 36 22.07 -1.51 -19.79
N GLU A 37 22.04 -2.59 -20.57
CA GLU A 37 22.75 -2.68 -21.85
C GLU A 37 22.24 -1.65 -22.86
N ASP A 38 20.92 -1.52 -23.02
CA ASP A 38 20.32 -0.55 -23.94
C ASP A 38 20.70 0.90 -23.57
N ALA A 39 20.76 1.22 -22.27
CA ALA A 39 21.13 2.55 -21.80
C ALA A 39 22.60 2.91 -22.10
N PHE A 40 23.48 1.90 -22.17
CA PHE A 40 24.93 2.05 -22.27
C PHE A 40 25.55 1.29 -23.45
N ALA A 41 24.77 1.05 -24.52
CA ALA A 41 25.21 0.28 -25.69
C ALA A 41 26.36 0.92 -26.51
N GLY A 42 26.70 2.18 -26.23
CA GLY A 42 27.73 2.92 -26.95
C GLY A 42 29.16 2.49 -26.63
N ASP A 43 30.11 3.05 -27.38
CA ASP A 43 31.52 2.96 -27.03
C ASP A 43 31.88 3.96 -25.94
N GLY A 44 32.02 3.45 -24.73
CA GLY A 44 32.28 4.24 -23.54
C GLY A 44 32.92 3.43 -22.41
N THR A 45 33.19 4.12 -21.31
CA THR A 45 33.78 3.53 -20.10
C THR A 45 33.02 3.97 -18.86
N PHE A 46 32.93 3.07 -17.88
CA PHE A 46 32.35 3.40 -16.58
C PHE A 46 33.39 4.12 -15.71
N VAL A 47 33.03 5.30 -15.24
CA VAL A 47 33.87 6.14 -14.38
C VAL A 47 33.11 6.49 -13.10
N ALA A 48 33.81 6.48 -11.97
CA ALA A 48 33.23 6.83 -10.69
C ALA A 48 33.60 8.25 -10.26
N LYS A 49 32.63 8.98 -9.67
CA LYS A 49 32.82 10.27 -9.01
C LYS A 49 32.41 10.18 -7.55
N THR A 50 33.16 10.83 -6.66
CA THR A 50 32.76 10.95 -5.25
C THR A 50 32.12 12.32 -5.02
N VAL A 51 30.88 12.34 -4.56
CA VAL A 51 30.12 13.55 -4.25
C VAL A 51 29.64 13.46 -2.80
N ARG A 52 30.08 14.40 -1.95
CA ARG A 52 29.72 14.46 -0.51
C ARG A 52 29.91 13.12 0.22
N GLY A 53 31.04 12.45 -0.05
CA GLY A 53 31.40 11.18 0.59
C GLY A 53 30.66 9.94 0.07
N ARG A 54 29.82 10.07 -0.96
CA ARG A 54 29.17 8.93 -1.65
C ARG A 54 29.72 8.79 -3.07
N LYS A 55 29.91 7.56 -3.53
CA LYS A 55 30.43 7.26 -4.86
C LYS A 55 29.27 7.01 -5.82
N TYR A 56 29.38 7.59 -7.01
CA TYR A 56 28.40 7.51 -8.09
C TYR A 56 29.10 7.14 -9.39
N TRP A 57 28.43 6.32 -10.20
CA TRP A 57 28.95 5.84 -11.48
C TRP A 57 28.29 6.54 -12.65
N TYR A 58 29.11 6.78 -13.67
CA TYR A 58 28.74 7.44 -14.92
C TYR A 58 29.30 6.64 -16.09
N PHE A 59 28.56 6.57 -17.19
CA PHE A 59 29.04 6.01 -18.45
C PHE A 59 29.52 7.15 -19.33
N GLN A 60 30.82 7.17 -19.66
CA GLN A 60 31.45 8.24 -20.41
C GLN A 60 31.66 7.81 -21.86
N GLU A 61 30.94 8.46 -22.77
CA GLU A 61 31.01 8.27 -24.22
C GLU A 61 31.84 9.40 -24.85
N SER A 62 32.63 9.06 -25.87
CA SER A 62 33.29 10.06 -26.72
C SER A 62 32.31 10.52 -27.79
N THR A 63 32.06 11.83 -27.87
CA THR A 63 31.18 12.44 -28.87
C THR A 63 31.98 13.42 -29.74
N SER A 64 31.43 13.83 -30.88
CA SER A 64 32.05 14.84 -31.76
C SER A 64 32.32 16.17 -31.05
N ASP A 65 31.48 16.51 -30.06
CA ASP A 65 31.56 17.77 -29.29
C ASP A 65 32.26 17.62 -27.93
N GLY A 66 32.94 16.49 -27.68
CA GLY A 66 33.71 16.24 -26.46
C GLY A 66 33.36 14.94 -25.76
N ARG A 67 33.11 15.01 -24.44
CA ARG A 67 32.74 13.85 -23.62
C ARG A 67 31.35 14.04 -23.07
N ARG A 68 30.47 13.06 -23.30
CA ARG A 68 29.14 13.01 -22.69
C ARG A 68 29.13 11.98 -21.57
N GLN A 69 28.54 12.32 -20.43
CA GLN A 69 28.38 11.40 -19.32
C GLN A 69 26.90 11.11 -19.10
N LYS A 70 26.54 9.83 -19.14
CA LYS A 70 25.22 9.33 -18.73
C LYS A 70 25.30 8.89 -17.28
N TYR A 71 24.29 9.23 -16.49
CA TYR A 71 24.22 8.81 -15.10
C TYR A 71 23.84 7.33 -15.03
N VAL A 72 24.59 6.55 -14.24
CA VAL A 72 24.36 5.12 -14.06
C VAL A 72 23.66 4.85 -12.73
N GLY A 73 24.21 5.36 -11.63
CA GLY A 73 23.66 5.11 -10.30
C GLY A 73 24.62 5.40 -9.16
N PRO A 74 24.15 5.37 -7.90
CA PRO A 74 25.03 5.29 -6.74
C PRO A 74 25.74 3.93 -6.70
N GLU A 75 26.96 3.88 -6.19
CA GLU A 75 27.69 2.61 -6.03
C GLU A 75 26.96 1.68 -5.07
N THR A 76 26.68 0.47 -5.56
CA THR A 76 26.16 -0.68 -4.81
C THR A 76 26.82 -1.94 -5.37
N ASP A 77 26.84 -3.03 -4.60
CA ASP A 77 27.41 -4.30 -5.06
C ASP A 77 26.73 -4.78 -6.35
N ASP A 78 25.39 -4.69 -6.41
CA ASP A 78 24.60 -5.02 -7.60
C ASP A 78 25.02 -4.19 -8.82
N LEU A 79 25.26 -2.88 -8.65
CA LEU A 79 25.66 -2.02 -9.76
C LEU A 79 27.07 -2.37 -10.26
N LEU A 80 28.00 -2.67 -9.34
CA LEU A 80 29.35 -3.07 -9.71
C LEU A 80 29.34 -4.39 -10.48
N GLU A 81 28.47 -5.32 -10.10
CA GLU A 81 28.29 -6.58 -10.83
C GLU A 81 27.69 -6.36 -12.23
N GLN A 82 26.70 -5.47 -12.36
CA GLN A 82 26.15 -5.08 -13.67
C GLN A 82 27.23 -4.45 -14.57
N ILE A 83 28.03 -3.54 -14.03
CA ILE A 83 29.16 -2.93 -14.75
C ILE A 83 30.17 -3.99 -15.21
N ALA A 84 30.49 -4.97 -14.36
CA ALA A 84 31.42 -6.04 -14.68
C ALA A 84 30.90 -6.98 -15.77
N ARG A 85 29.57 -7.17 -15.87
CA ARG A 85 28.92 -8.02 -16.86
C ARG A 85 28.60 -7.30 -18.19
N HIS A 86 28.70 -5.97 -18.23
CA HIS A 86 28.41 -5.17 -19.42
C HIS A 86 29.17 -5.68 -20.67
N ARG A 87 28.48 -5.72 -21.82
CA ARG A 87 28.96 -6.27 -23.12
C ARG A 87 29.02 -7.80 -23.22
N ASN A 88 28.56 -8.53 -22.21
CA ASN A 88 28.40 -9.99 -22.28
C ASN A 88 26.93 -10.43 -22.45
N ALA A 89 25.99 -9.50 -22.51
CA ALA A 89 24.57 -9.83 -22.65
C ALA A 89 24.21 -10.24 -24.09
N GLN A 90 23.50 -11.36 -24.22
CA GLN A 90 22.87 -11.76 -25.48
C GLN A 90 21.50 -11.09 -25.60
N ASP A 91 21.08 -10.79 -26.83
CA ASP A 91 19.69 -10.35 -27.07
C ASP A 91 18.72 -11.48 -26.76
N ASP A 92 18.06 -11.39 -25.60
CA ASP A 92 17.06 -12.34 -25.13
C ASP A 92 15.61 -11.82 -25.27
N THR A 93 15.39 -10.82 -26.13
CA THR A 93 14.08 -10.16 -26.30
C THR A 93 12.94 -11.16 -26.55
N ARG A 94 13.16 -12.21 -27.35
CA ARG A 94 12.16 -13.24 -27.63
C ARG A 94 11.81 -14.08 -26.39
N ASP A 95 12.80 -14.40 -25.56
CA ASP A 95 12.59 -15.17 -24.33
C ASP A 95 11.80 -14.34 -23.33
N ARG A 96 12.15 -13.05 -23.16
CA ARG A 96 11.41 -12.13 -22.29
C ARG A 96 9.95 -11.95 -22.76
N GLN A 97 9.71 -11.83 -24.08
CA GLN A 97 8.36 -11.80 -24.65
C GLN A 97 7.56 -13.08 -24.36
N SER A 98 8.23 -14.24 -24.37
CA SER A 98 7.63 -15.52 -24.01
C SER A 98 7.23 -15.55 -22.53
N LEU A 99 8.11 -15.10 -21.62
CA LEU A 99 7.84 -14.97 -20.19
C LEU A 99 6.66 -14.02 -19.92
N VAL A 100 6.66 -12.81 -20.51
CA VAL A 100 5.54 -11.86 -20.41
C VAL A 100 4.25 -12.49 -20.91
N SER A 101 4.29 -13.16 -22.06
CA SER A 101 3.14 -13.84 -22.64
C SER A 101 2.57 -14.92 -21.72
N MET A 102 3.43 -15.74 -21.11
CA MET A 102 3.04 -16.78 -20.15
C MET A 102 2.43 -16.16 -18.88
N LEU A 103 3.07 -15.15 -18.30
CA LEU A 103 2.58 -14.45 -17.10
C LEU A 103 1.20 -13.81 -17.34
N VAL A 104 0.98 -13.19 -18.49
CA VAL A 104 -0.31 -12.59 -18.84
C VAL A 104 -1.36 -13.64 -19.16
N ARG A 105 -1.06 -14.63 -20.02
CA ARG A 105 -2.08 -15.56 -20.54
C ARG A 105 -2.39 -16.71 -19.59
N SER A 106 -1.39 -17.22 -18.87
CA SER A 106 -1.54 -18.39 -18.00
C SER A 106 -1.73 -18.01 -16.54
N ALA A 107 -1.06 -16.96 -16.05
CA ALA A 107 -1.24 -16.49 -14.67
C ALA A 107 -2.32 -15.41 -14.52
N TYR A 108 -2.87 -14.90 -15.64
CA TYR A 108 -3.87 -13.82 -15.69
C TYR A 108 -3.39 -12.54 -15.01
N LEU A 109 -2.08 -12.28 -15.08
CA LEU A 109 -1.51 -11.06 -14.51
C LEU A 109 -1.93 -9.83 -15.34
N PRO A 110 -2.17 -8.69 -14.68
CA PRO A 110 -2.64 -7.50 -15.35
C PRO A 110 -1.58 -6.96 -16.30
N ARG A 111 -2.06 -6.43 -17.43
CA ARG A 111 -1.27 -5.69 -18.41
C ARG A 111 -1.90 -4.32 -18.66
N PRO A 112 -1.11 -3.27 -18.88
CA PRO A 112 -1.66 -1.98 -19.26
C PRO A 112 -2.33 -2.06 -20.64
N GLN A 113 -3.16 -1.06 -20.94
CA GLN A 113 -3.65 -0.85 -22.30
C GLN A 113 -2.46 -0.66 -23.25
N ALA A 114 -2.61 -1.06 -24.51
CA ALA A 114 -1.51 -1.09 -25.46
C ALA A 114 -0.81 0.27 -25.60
N LYS A 115 -1.59 1.35 -25.78
CA LYS A 115 -1.04 2.71 -25.92
C LYS A 115 -0.32 3.19 -24.65
N MET A 116 -0.87 2.87 -23.47
CA MET A 116 -0.24 3.18 -22.19
C MET A 116 1.11 2.45 -22.05
N GLY A 117 1.15 1.17 -22.41
CA GLY A 117 2.38 0.38 -22.44
C GLY A 117 3.44 0.96 -23.36
N GLN A 118 3.06 1.40 -24.57
CA GLN A 118 3.96 2.07 -25.52
C GLN A 118 4.53 3.38 -24.96
N VAL A 119 3.70 4.19 -24.28
CA VAL A 119 4.15 5.43 -23.64
C VAL A 119 5.14 5.14 -22.51
N ILE A 120 4.84 4.17 -21.64
CA ILE A 120 5.74 3.78 -20.54
C ILE A 120 7.07 3.24 -21.10
N GLN A 121 7.01 2.46 -22.18
CA GLN A 121 8.18 1.93 -22.85
C GLN A 121 9.07 3.06 -23.39
N ALA A 122 8.50 4.02 -24.13
CA ALA A 122 9.25 5.17 -24.65
C ALA A 122 9.87 6.03 -23.54
N LEU A 123 9.16 6.21 -22.42
CA LEU A 123 9.71 6.89 -21.24
C LEU A 123 10.87 6.11 -20.61
N ALA A 124 10.77 4.77 -20.53
CA ALA A 124 11.84 3.92 -20.03
C ALA A 124 13.09 4.00 -20.92
N GLU A 125 12.92 3.86 -22.23
CA GLU A 125 13.98 3.96 -23.24
C GLU A 125 14.65 5.35 -23.26
N ALA A 126 13.86 6.42 -23.04
CA ALA A 126 14.39 7.77 -22.88
C ALA A 126 15.23 7.96 -21.61
N GLY A 127 15.18 7.02 -20.66
CA GLY A 127 15.95 7.03 -19.42
C GLY A 127 15.21 7.59 -18.21
N VAL A 128 13.88 7.78 -18.27
CA VAL A 128 13.10 8.37 -17.16
C VAL A 128 13.30 7.61 -15.84
N PHE A 129 13.23 6.27 -15.88
CA PHE A 129 13.43 5.43 -14.69
C PHE A 129 14.91 5.31 -14.28
N ARG A 130 15.84 5.32 -15.24
CA ARG A 130 17.30 5.40 -14.97
C ARG A 130 17.63 6.66 -14.19
N LEU A 131 17.01 7.78 -14.55
CA LEU A 131 17.12 9.06 -13.85
C LEU A 131 16.24 9.13 -12.60
N ARG A 132 15.90 7.99 -11.99
CA ARG A 132 15.29 7.87 -10.66
C ARG A 132 13.87 8.45 -10.56
N ALA A 133 13.17 8.57 -11.69
CA ALA A 133 11.73 8.75 -11.65
C ALA A 133 11.05 7.41 -11.31
N VAL A 134 9.87 7.48 -10.73
CA VAL A 134 9.08 6.37 -10.20
C VAL A 134 7.71 6.39 -10.85
N LEU A 135 7.30 5.25 -11.42
CA LEU A 135 5.94 5.03 -11.91
C LEU A 135 5.03 4.85 -10.71
N ILE A 136 3.98 5.67 -10.59
CA ILE A 136 3.03 5.60 -9.48
C ILE A 136 1.60 5.32 -9.99
N GLY A 137 0.60 5.53 -9.12
CA GLY A 137 -0.80 5.47 -9.52
C GLY A 137 -1.26 4.04 -9.87
N THR A 138 -2.29 3.96 -10.72
CA THR A 138 -2.92 2.67 -11.05
C THR A 138 -1.98 1.76 -11.85
N THR A 139 -1.11 2.33 -12.67
CA THR A 139 -0.14 1.56 -13.46
C THR A 139 0.90 0.88 -12.55
N ALA A 140 1.37 1.54 -11.50
CA ALA A 140 2.22 0.90 -10.49
C ALA A 140 1.49 -0.24 -9.78
N TYR A 141 0.23 -0.06 -9.41
CA TYR A 141 -0.57 -1.11 -8.76
C TYR A 141 -0.66 -2.40 -9.58
N GLN A 142 -0.70 -2.30 -10.91
CA GLN A 142 -0.74 -3.48 -11.79
C GLN A 142 0.52 -4.34 -11.64
N THR A 143 1.66 -3.78 -11.24
CA THR A 143 2.90 -4.56 -11.07
C THR A 143 2.88 -5.43 -9.80
N TYR A 144 2.13 -5.05 -8.76
CA TYR A 144 2.22 -5.70 -7.45
C TYR A 144 1.70 -7.13 -7.42
N ALA A 145 0.76 -7.49 -8.29
CA ALA A 145 0.27 -8.87 -8.36
C ALA A 145 1.42 -9.85 -8.67
N ALA A 146 2.30 -9.47 -9.60
CA ALA A 146 3.45 -10.26 -9.97
C ALA A 146 4.55 -10.20 -8.90
N MET A 147 4.82 -9.01 -8.34
CA MET A 147 5.82 -8.82 -7.28
C MET A 147 5.51 -9.63 -6.01
N LEU A 148 4.23 -9.70 -5.62
CA LEU A 148 3.77 -10.36 -4.40
C LEU A 148 3.34 -11.82 -4.63
N GLY A 149 3.41 -12.33 -5.86
CA GLY A 149 2.97 -13.70 -6.13
C GLY A 149 1.48 -13.93 -5.81
N ALA A 150 0.64 -12.90 -5.94
CA ALA A 150 -0.77 -12.93 -5.52
C ALA A 150 -1.69 -12.28 -6.56
N ARG A 151 -2.86 -12.87 -6.82
CA ARG A 151 -3.86 -12.26 -7.69
C ARG A 151 -4.61 -11.18 -6.93
N LEU A 152 -4.25 -9.95 -7.20
CA LEU A 152 -4.95 -8.79 -6.68
C LEU A 152 -6.20 -8.51 -7.54
N PRO A 153 -7.31 -8.03 -6.93
CA PRO A 153 -8.48 -7.61 -7.68
C PRO A 153 -8.08 -6.68 -8.81
N ALA A 154 -8.53 -7.02 -10.01
CA ALA A 154 -8.21 -6.27 -11.21
C ALA A 154 -8.57 -4.81 -10.96
N ALA A 155 -7.60 -3.92 -11.23
CA ALA A 155 -7.81 -2.49 -11.25
C ALA A 155 -8.65 -2.11 -12.49
N SER A 156 -9.82 -2.74 -12.66
CA SER A 156 -10.71 -2.65 -13.82
C SER A 156 -11.39 -1.30 -13.99
N VAL A 157 -10.86 -0.24 -13.37
CA VAL A 157 -11.04 1.11 -13.87
C VAL A 157 -9.89 1.33 -14.83
N GLN A 158 -10.18 1.18 -16.13
CA GLN A 158 -9.31 1.69 -17.19
C GLN A 158 -8.89 3.10 -16.79
N THR A 159 -7.61 3.27 -16.47
CA THR A 159 -7.06 4.60 -16.24
C THR A 159 -6.50 5.08 -17.58
N GLY A 160 -6.85 6.31 -17.95
CA GLY A 160 -6.17 7.01 -19.03
C GLY A 160 -4.86 7.64 -18.57
N ASP A 161 -4.48 7.53 -17.29
CA ASP A 161 -3.46 8.36 -16.66
C ASP A 161 -2.18 7.56 -16.34
N ILE A 162 -1.03 8.07 -16.77
CA ILE A 162 0.31 7.59 -16.41
C ILE A 162 0.92 8.64 -15.49
N ASP A 163 1.13 8.28 -14.23
CA ASP A 163 1.72 9.17 -13.24
C ASP A 163 3.21 8.85 -13.05
N ILE A 164 4.07 9.83 -13.32
CA ILE A 164 5.52 9.74 -13.14
C ILE A 164 5.94 10.71 -12.04
N ALA A 165 6.60 10.21 -11.00
CA ALA A 165 7.06 11.01 -9.89
C ALA A 165 8.58 11.06 -9.80
N GLN A 166 9.15 12.22 -9.47
CA GLN A 166 10.60 12.35 -9.23
C GLN A 166 10.85 13.39 -8.13
N HIS A 167 11.85 13.13 -7.27
CA HIS A 167 12.32 14.18 -6.37
C HIS A 167 13.04 15.27 -7.15
N ARG A 168 12.59 16.53 -7.05
CA ARG A 168 13.26 17.69 -7.64
C ARG A 168 14.76 17.75 -7.32
N THR A 169 15.18 17.46 -6.08
CA THR A 169 16.62 17.48 -5.73
C THR A 169 17.43 16.48 -6.53
N ILE A 170 16.86 15.31 -6.85
CA ILE A 170 17.55 14.34 -7.70
C ILE A 170 17.60 14.88 -9.14
N SER A 171 16.49 15.42 -9.63
CA SER A 171 16.41 16.00 -10.98
C SER A 171 17.44 17.11 -11.21
N VAL A 172 17.60 18.01 -10.24
CA VAL A 172 18.55 19.13 -10.32
C VAL A 172 20.00 18.67 -10.15
N ALA A 173 20.25 17.67 -9.30
CA ALA A 173 21.62 17.20 -9.03
C ALA A 173 22.18 16.30 -10.13
N THR A 174 21.34 15.79 -11.03
CA THR A 174 21.76 14.88 -12.10
C THR A 174 22.16 15.69 -13.34
N GLU A 175 23.41 15.52 -13.78
CA GLU A 175 23.96 16.20 -14.98
C GLU A 175 23.42 15.60 -16.29
N ASP A 176 22.89 14.38 -16.24
CA ASP A 176 22.25 13.68 -17.36
C ASP A 176 20.77 14.06 -17.49
N LYS A 177 20.26 14.08 -18.73
CA LYS A 177 18.90 14.51 -19.07
C LYS A 177 18.31 13.62 -20.17
N THR A 178 17.02 13.32 -20.05
CA THR A 178 16.25 12.78 -21.18
C THR A 178 16.05 13.85 -22.25
N PRO A 179 15.65 13.47 -23.48
CA PRO A 179 14.99 14.42 -24.39
C PRO A 179 13.77 15.06 -23.69
N PRO A 180 13.29 16.22 -24.17
CA PRO A 180 12.09 16.86 -23.62
C PRO A 180 10.92 15.88 -23.57
N ALA A 181 10.20 15.84 -22.44
CA ALA A 181 9.13 14.86 -22.23
C ALA A 181 8.11 14.86 -23.38
N LEU A 182 7.69 16.06 -23.83
CA LEU A 182 6.75 16.20 -24.95
C LEU A 182 7.28 15.54 -26.23
N SER A 183 8.57 15.69 -26.55
CA SER A 183 9.17 15.08 -27.74
C SER A 183 9.20 13.56 -27.65
N VAL A 184 9.49 13.00 -26.47
CA VAL A 184 9.42 11.55 -26.22
C VAL A 184 7.99 11.04 -26.43
N LEU A 185 7.01 11.73 -25.85
CA LEU A 185 5.60 11.39 -25.98
C LEU A 185 5.11 11.49 -27.43
N GLN A 186 5.50 12.54 -28.16
CA GLN A 186 5.17 12.73 -29.57
C GLN A 186 5.79 11.69 -30.50
N GLY A 187 6.91 11.09 -30.11
CA GLY A 187 7.47 9.92 -30.79
C GLY A 187 6.54 8.69 -30.75
N VAL A 188 5.69 8.59 -29.73
CA VAL A 188 4.66 7.53 -29.59
C VAL A 188 3.33 7.95 -30.21
N ASP A 189 2.94 9.22 -30.03
CA ASP A 189 1.72 9.79 -30.60
C ASP A 189 1.89 11.28 -30.93
N PRO A 190 1.91 11.67 -32.22
CA PRO A 190 2.06 13.08 -32.60
C PRO A 190 1.00 14.02 -32.02
N SER A 191 -0.16 13.51 -31.58
CA SER A 191 -1.25 14.31 -31.01
C SER A 191 -1.01 14.77 -29.56
N PHE A 192 0.05 14.28 -28.89
CA PHE A 192 0.39 14.72 -27.55
C PHE A 192 0.60 16.23 -27.51
N ARG A 193 -0.09 16.88 -26.57
CA ARG A 193 -0.03 18.32 -26.32
C ARG A 193 -0.01 18.61 -24.82
N PRO A 194 0.58 19.73 -24.39
CA PRO A 194 0.50 20.18 -23.01
C PRO A 194 -0.96 20.40 -22.60
N VAL A 195 -1.32 19.96 -21.39
CA VAL A 195 -2.59 20.35 -20.77
C VAL A 195 -2.41 21.77 -20.22
N PRO A 196 -3.30 22.73 -20.56
CA PRO A 196 -3.18 24.10 -20.08
C PRO A 196 -3.10 24.19 -18.56
N HIS A 197 -2.16 24.99 -18.07
CA HIS A 197 -1.99 25.32 -16.66
C HIS A 197 -2.23 26.82 -16.42
N PHE A 198 -2.42 27.25 -15.17
CA PHE A 198 -2.66 28.67 -14.86
C PHE A 198 -1.47 29.54 -15.28
N ASP A 199 -0.25 29.04 -15.08
CA ASP A 199 0.95 29.59 -15.71
C ASP A 199 1.14 28.95 -17.10
N PRO A 200 1.01 29.72 -18.20
CA PRO A 200 1.13 29.19 -19.55
C PRO A 200 2.55 28.79 -19.94
N THR A 201 3.56 29.14 -19.13
CA THR A 201 4.97 28.80 -19.38
C THR A 201 5.39 27.47 -18.76
N ARG A 202 4.51 26.87 -17.94
CA ARG A 202 4.78 25.66 -17.17
C ARG A 202 3.87 24.53 -17.64
N THR A 203 4.40 23.31 -17.70
CA THR A 203 3.58 22.15 -18.07
C THR A 203 3.93 20.95 -17.21
N THR A 204 2.94 20.45 -16.49
CA THR A 204 3.06 19.27 -15.62
C THR A 204 2.39 18.03 -16.21
N SER A 205 1.64 18.21 -17.30
CA SER A 205 0.69 17.23 -17.79
C SER A 205 0.58 17.30 -19.30
N TYR A 206 0.51 16.14 -19.95
CA TYR A 206 0.35 16.01 -21.39
C TYR A 206 -0.80 15.07 -21.71
N ILE A 207 -1.53 15.35 -22.79
CA ILE A 207 -2.65 14.52 -23.23
C ILE A 207 -2.58 14.28 -24.73
N ALA A 208 -2.81 13.03 -25.14
CA ALA A 208 -2.96 12.63 -26.54
C ALA A 208 -4.45 12.55 -26.92
N ASP A 209 -4.71 12.54 -28.22
CA ASP A 209 -6.02 12.17 -28.74
C ASP A 209 -6.35 10.73 -28.34
N GLY A 210 -7.63 10.47 -28.02
CA GLY A 210 -8.04 9.20 -27.41
C GLY A 210 -7.87 9.12 -25.89
N GLY A 211 -7.38 10.19 -25.24
CA GLY A 211 -7.52 10.39 -23.80
C GLY A 211 -6.40 9.80 -22.93
N VAL A 212 -5.29 9.34 -23.52
CA VAL A 212 -4.09 8.99 -22.76
C VAL A 212 -3.44 10.25 -22.22
N ARG A 213 -3.25 10.31 -20.92
CA ARG A 213 -2.69 11.42 -20.16
C ARG A 213 -1.44 10.98 -19.42
N VAL A 214 -0.43 11.84 -19.39
CA VAL A 214 0.80 11.65 -18.61
C VAL A 214 0.96 12.83 -17.68
N ASP A 215 1.04 12.54 -16.38
CA ASP A 215 1.22 13.54 -15.31
C ASP A 215 2.60 13.37 -14.67
N PHE A 216 3.33 14.48 -14.54
CA PHE A 216 4.61 14.56 -13.85
C PHE A 216 4.43 15.20 -12.48
N LEU A 217 4.94 14.54 -11.45
CA LEU A 217 4.70 14.87 -10.06
C LEU A 217 6.01 14.97 -9.26
N THR A 218 6.07 15.89 -8.31
CA THR A 218 7.21 16.07 -7.40
C THR A 218 6.71 16.20 -5.98
N PRO A 219 7.44 15.74 -4.96
CA PRO A 219 6.98 15.93 -3.59
C PRO A 219 6.89 17.40 -3.21
N ASN A 220 5.73 17.79 -2.69
CA ASN A 220 5.53 19.14 -2.16
C ASN A 220 6.43 19.37 -0.93
N ARG A 221 7.17 20.49 -0.93
CA ARG A 221 8.04 20.91 0.16
C ARG A 221 7.47 22.14 0.87
N GLY A 222 7.13 21.97 2.14
CA GLY A 222 6.68 23.07 2.99
C GLY A 222 5.18 23.30 2.93
N ALA A 223 4.76 24.54 2.69
CA ALA A 223 3.36 24.91 2.60
C ALA A 223 2.71 24.36 1.33
N ASP A 224 1.39 24.17 1.36
CA ASP A 224 0.63 23.73 0.19
C ASP A 224 0.83 24.78 -0.92
N SER A 225 1.30 24.29 -2.05
CA SER A 225 1.57 25.07 -3.25
C SER A 225 1.16 24.20 -4.41
N ASP A 226 0.52 24.82 -5.39
CA ASP A 226 0.19 24.22 -6.69
C ASP A 226 1.18 24.71 -7.78
N GLU A 227 2.20 25.48 -7.39
CA GLU A 227 3.19 26.02 -8.32
C GLU A 227 4.05 24.89 -8.91
N PRO A 228 4.06 24.71 -10.24
CA PRO A 228 4.86 23.68 -10.89
C PRO A 228 6.35 23.85 -10.58
N GLU A 229 7.04 22.77 -10.24
CA GLU A 229 8.50 22.80 -10.06
C GLU A 229 9.24 22.17 -11.26
N PRO A 230 10.42 22.67 -11.64
CA PRO A 230 11.13 22.13 -12.79
C PRO A 230 11.78 20.78 -12.46
N LEU A 231 11.63 19.82 -13.39
CA LEU A 231 12.36 18.55 -13.41
C LEU A 231 13.33 18.53 -14.61
N PRO A 232 14.49 19.22 -14.51
CA PRO A 232 15.40 19.37 -15.63
C PRO A 232 15.99 18.05 -16.16
N ALA A 233 16.09 17.01 -15.33
CA ALA A 233 16.53 15.68 -15.77
C ALA A 233 15.51 15.01 -16.71
N LEU A 234 14.23 15.37 -16.63
CA LEU A 234 13.14 14.82 -17.45
C LEU A 234 12.69 15.78 -18.56
N GLY A 235 13.29 16.97 -18.64
CA GLY A 235 12.92 17.99 -19.62
C GLY A 235 11.45 18.42 -19.55
N THR A 236 10.92 18.58 -18.33
CA THR A 236 9.52 18.99 -18.07
C THR A 236 9.38 19.66 -16.69
N ASP A 237 8.18 20.15 -16.35
CA ASP A 237 7.82 20.57 -14.99
C ASP A 237 6.95 19.49 -14.33
N ALA A 238 6.80 19.59 -13.01
CA ALA A 238 6.00 18.66 -12.23
C ALA A 238 5.12 19.37 -11.21
N ALA A 239 3.92 18.83 -11.03
CA ALA A 239 3.01 19.35 -10.02
C ALA A 239 3.45 18.85 -8.62
N PRO A 240 3.60 19.76 -7.65
CA PRO A 240 3.88 19.39 -6.26
C PRO A 240 2.70 18.63 -5.64
N LEU A 241 2.96 17.45 -5.06
CA LEU A 241 1.94 16.64 -4.40
C LEU A 241 2.34 16.28 -2.97
N ARG A 242 1.41 16.46 -2.03
CA ARG A 242 1.63 16.12 -0.60
C ARG A 242 1.71 14.62 -0.40
N PHE A 243 2.54 14.21 0.55
CA PHE A 243 2.81 12.81 0.93
C PHE A 243 3.51 11.97 -0.14
N LEU A 244 3.78 12.55 -1.32
CA LEU A 244 4.47 11.87 -2.40
C LEU A 244 5.91 11.50 -2.01
N ASP A 245 6.54 12.28 -1.12
CA ASP A 245 7.89 11.99 -0.59
C ASP A 245 7.96 10.66 0.15
N TYR A 246 6.90 10.27 0.86
CA TYR A 246 6.81 8.98 1.52
C TYR A 246 6.55 7.86 0.51
N LEU A 247 5.69 8.11 -0.48
CA LEU A 247 5.32 7.12 -1.49
C LEU A 247 6.52 6.69 -2.33
N ILE A 248 7.33 7.65 -2.78
CA ILE A 248 8.49 7.37 -3.65
C ILE A 248 9.80 7.18 -2.88
N HIS A 249 9.75 7.10 -1.55
CA HIS A 249 10.93 6.78 -0.75
C HIS A 249 11.30 5.30 -0.91
N GLN A 250 12.57 5.02 -1.23
CA GLN A 250 13.09 3.66 -1.44
C GLN A 250 12.20 2.83 -2.40
N PRO A 251 12.03 3.29 -3.66
CA PRO A 251 11.23 2.56 -4.63
C PRO A 251 11.86 1.20 -4.96
N GLN A 252 11.05 0.26 -5.40
CA GLN A 252 11.46 -1.08 -5.82
C GLN A 252 11.44 -1.19 -7.34
N HIS A 253 12.29 -2.06 -7.88
CA HIS A 253 12.26 -2.40 -9.30
C HIS A 253 11.10 -3.34 -9.60
N ALA A 254 10.47 -3.13 -10.76
CA ALA A 254 9.38 -3.95 -11.23
C ALA A 254 9.39 -4.02 -12.76
N VAL A 255 8.65 -4.99 -13.30
CA VAL A 255 8.41 -5.11 -14.74
C VAL A 255 6.94 -4.87 -15.03
N VAL A 256 6.66 -3.93 -15.95
CA VAL A 256 5.34 -3.77 -16.58
C VAL A 256 5.23 -4.80 -17.70
N LEU A 257 4.19 -5.64 -17.64
CA LEU A 257 3.95 -6.75 -18.57
C LEU A 257 3.41 -6.27 -19.94
N HIS A 258 4.27 -5.58 -20.69
CA HIS A 258 4.01 -5.09 -22.05
C HIS A 258 5.23 -5.36 -22.94
N GLY A 259 5.00 -5.80 -24.19
CA GLY A 259 6.09 -6.15 -25.12
C GLY A 259 7.03 -7.21 -24.51
N PRO A 260 8.36 -7.00 -24.52
CA PRO A 260 9.33 -7.87 -23.85
C PRO A 260 9.41 -7.68 -22.33
N GLY A 261 8.58 -6.81 -21.74
CA GLY A 261 8.67 -6.43 -20.34
C GLY A 261 9.44 -5.12 -20.20
N ILE A 262 8.82 -4.13 -19.55
CA ILE A 262 9.40 -2.79 -19.38
C ILE A 262 9.94 -2.68 -17.95
N TYR A 263 11.24 -2.50 -17.80
CA TYR A 263 11.90 -2.31 -16.51
C TYR A 263 11.62 -0.91 -15.97
N VAL A 264 10.98 -0.82 -14.81
CA VAL A 264 10.58 0.43 -14.18
C VAL A 264 10.94 0.44 -12.69
N THR A 265 10.84 1.60 -12.05
CA THR A 265 10.76 1.67 -10.58
C THR A 265 9.35 2.06 -10.15
N VAL A 266 8.87 1.45 -9.08
CA VAL A 266 7.55 1.68 -8.48
C VAL A 266 7.70 1.88 -6.97
N PRO A 267 6.74 2.49 -6.27
CA PRO A 267 6.71 2.48 -4.81
C PRO A 267 6.80 1.06 -4.26
N SER A 268 7.42 0.87 -3.10
CA SER A 268 7.28 -0.40 -2.38
C SER A 268 5.79 -0.66 -2.09
N PRO A 269 5.27 -1.89 -2.22
CA PRO A 269 3.86 -2.20 -2.00
C PRO A 269 3.32 -1.70 -0.64
N GLU A 270 4.15 -1.73 0.40
CA GLU A 270 3.84 -1.31 1.77
C GLU A 270 3.57 0.20 1.83
N ARG A 271 4.49 1.00 1.27
CA ARG A 271 4.33 2.47 1.18
C ARG A 271 3.17 2.86 0.29
N TYR A 272 2.95 2.16 -0.83
CA TYR A 272 1.78 2.39 -1.69
C TYR A 272 0.47 2.20 -0.91
N THR A 273 0.39 1.09 -0.18
CA THR A 273 -0.78 0.72 0.62
C THR A 273 -1.09 1.76 1.69
N LEU A 274 -0.10 2.12 2.51
CA LEU A 274 -0.28 3.12 3.56
C LEU A 274 -0.55 4.52 3.01
N HIS A 275 0.07 4.88 1.88
CA HIS A 275 -0.22 6.14 1.19
C HIS A 275 -1.66 6.20 0.69
N LYS A 276 -2.23 5.10 0.18
CA LYS A 276 -3.64 5.04 -0.23
C LYS A 276 -4.60 5.28 0.93
N LEU A 277 -4.33 4.69 2.10
CA LEU A 277 -5.12 4.95 3.31
C LEU A 277 -5.10 6.44 3.69
N ILE A 278 -3.96 7.11 3.55
CA ILE A 278 -3.81 8.54 3.88
C ILE A 278 -4.50 9.43 2.84
N PHE A 279 -4.30 9.13 1.56
CA PHE A 279 -4.70 10.00 0.45
C PHE A 279 -6.22 10.04 0.23
N THR A 280 -6.93 8.96 0.56
CA THR A 280 -8.40 8.90 0.48
C THR A 280 -9.10 10.00 1.29
N GLN A 281 -8.49 10.44 2.40
CA GLN A 281 -9.08 11.44 3.32
C GLN A 281 -8.98 12.89 2.83
N ARG A 282 -8.27 13.15 1.72
CA ARG A 282 -8.05 14.49 1.18
C ARG A 282 -8.88 14.84 -0.03
N ARG A 283 -9.41 13.83 -0.72
CA ARG A 283 -10.27 14.07 -1.87
C ARG A 283 -11.65 14.42 -1.33
N ASN A 284 -12.20 15.58 -1.70
CA ASN A 284 -13.58 15.93 -1.40
C ASN A 284 -14.49 14.74 -1.71
N ASP A 285 -15.41 14.39 -0.79
CA ASP A 285 -16.27 13.20 -0.69
C ASP A 285 -17.07 12.79 -1.95
N ARG A 286 -16.91 13.48 -3.09
CA ARG A 286 -17.64 13.27 -4.34
C ARG A 286 -16.84 12.59 -5.46
N SER A 287 -15.60 12.17 -5.23
CA SER A 287 -14.83 11.46 -6.27
C SER A 287 -15.07 9.95 -6.23
N GLU A 288 -15.45 9.35 -7.36
CA GLU A 288 -15.57 7.89 -7.57
C GLU A 288 -14.26 7.12 -7.28
N LYS A 289 -13.15 7.84 -7.05
CA LYS A 289 -11.80 7.31 -6.80
C LYS A 289 -11.58 6.85 -5.35
N GLY A 290 -12.36 7.32 -4.38
CA GLY A 290 -12.19 6.98 -2.95
C GLY A 290 -12.38 5.47 -2.66
N PRO A 291 -13.53 4.88 -3.02
CA PRO A 291 -13.77 3.44 -2.83
C PRO A 291 -12.73 2.54 -3.52
N LYS A 292 -12.25 2.94 -4.71
CA LYS A 292 -11.19 2.22 -5.44
C LYS A 292 -9.89 2.18 -4.64
N ASP A 293 -9.48 3.29 -4.05
CA ASP A 293 -8.24 3.39 -3.31
C ASP A 293 -8.25 2.54 -2.02
N ILE A 294 -9.39 2.45 -1.34
CA ILE A 294 -9.57 1.56 -0.18
C ILE A 294 -9.50 0.09 -0.60
N VAL A 295 -10.20 -0.31 -1.67
CA VAL A 295 -10.15 -1.69 -2.18
C VAL A 295 -8.72 -2.10 -2.55
N GLN A 296 -7.95 -1.22 -3.20
CA GLN A 296 -6.54 -1.47 -3.50
C GLN A 296 -5.69 -1.62 -2.24
N ALA A 297 -5.88 -0.73 -1.26
CA ALA A 297 -5.14 -0.78 0.00
C ALA A 297 -5.45 -2.07 0.77
N GLU A 298 -6.73 -2.41 0.94
CA GLU A 298 -7.16 -3.62 1.63
C GLU A 298 -6.64 -4.89 0.94
N SER A 299 -6.71 -4.95 -0.39
CA SER A 299 -6.18 -6.09 -1.15
C SER A 299 -4.69 -6.29 -0.92
N LEU A 300 -3.90 -5.21 -0.91
CA LEU A 300 -2.47 -5.30 -0.63
C LEU A 300 -2.20 -5.64 0.83
N LEU A 301 -2.91 -5.02 1.79
CA LEU A 301 -2.77 -5.32 3.21
C LEU A 301 -2.97 -6.81 3.50
N SER A 302 -4.01 -7.42 2.92
CA SER A 302 -4.32 -8.84 3.14
C SER A 302 -3.17 -9.78 2.75
N VAL A 303 -2.33 -9.38 1.80
CA VAL A 303 -1.12 -10.13 1.40
C VAL A 303 0.08 -9.73 2.25
N LEU A 304 0.30 -8.43 2.44
CA LEU A 304 1.50 -7.90 3.10
C LEU A 304 1.61 -8.29 4.58
N VAL A 305 0.48 -8.40 5.28
CA VAL A 305 0.48 -8.84 6.70
C VAL A 305 0.97 -10.28 6.86
N GLU A 306 0.91 -11.10 5.81
CA GLU A 306 1.43 -12.49 5.80
C GLU A 306 2.86 -12.54 5.29
N ASP A 307 3.12 -11.93 4.13
CA ASP A 307 4.34 -12.16 3.38
C ASP A 307 5.48 -11.22 3.76
N ARG A 308 5.14 -9.99 4.17
CA ARG A 308 6.09 -8.89 4.40
C ARG A 308 5.79 -8.12 5.68
N PRO A 309 5.56 -8.80 6.83
CA PRO A 309 5.16 -8.13 8.06
C PRO A 309 6.21 -7.16 8.59
N TYR A 310 7.50 -7.45 8.38
CA TYR A 310 8.60 -6.61 8.85
C TYR A 310 8.73 -5.32 8.03
N GLU A 311 8.67 -5.41 6.70
CA GLU A 311 8.70 -4.27 5.79
C GLU A 311 7.46 -3.39 5.99
N LEU A 312 6.29 -4.01 6.18
CA LEU A 312 5.05 -3.29 6.48
C LEU A 312 5.14 -2.53 7.79
N SER A 313 5.69 -3.16 8.84
CA SER A 313 5.92 -2.53 10.15
C SER A 313 6.91 -1.37 10.05
N ALA A 314 7.99 -1.51 9.29
CA ALA A 314 8.96 -0.44 9.05
C ALA A 314 8.33 0.75 8.31
N ALA A 315 7.53 0.48 7.26
CA ALA A 315 6.80 1.50 6.52
C ALA A 315 5.78 2.22 7.42
N TRP A 316 5.03 1.48 8.23
CA TRP A 316 4.11 2.02 9.22
C TRP A 316 4.80 2.93 10.23
N ALA A 317 5.92 2.48 10.80
CA ALA A 317 6.70 3.27 11.76
C ALA A 317 7.19 4.60 11.16
N ASP A 318 7.68 4.59 9.91
CA ASP A 318 8.04 5.82 9.20
C ASP A 318 6.82 6.74 9.01
N ALA A 319 5.67 6.20 8.59
CA ALA A 319 4.43 6.96 8.43
C ALA A 319 3.97 7.61 9.75
N VAL A 320 3.95 6.85 10.84
CA VAL A 320 3.53 7.30 12.19
C VAL A 320 4.50 8.34 12.76
N LYS A 321 5.81 8.20 12.51
CA LYS A 321 6.86 9.15 12.95
C LYS A 321 6.71 10.54 12.34
N ARG A 322 6.04 10.67 11.19
CA ARG A 322 5.81 11.95 10.50
C ARG A 322 4.77 12.85 11.16
N GLY A 323 4.13 12.39 12.23
CA GLY A 323 3.39 13.24 13.18
C GLY A 323 1.88 13.00 13.22
N ARG A 324 1.19 13.82 14.02
CA ARG A 324 -0.23 13.63 14.37
C ARG A 324 -1.16 13.59 13.16
N THR A 325 -0.91 14.42 12.15
CA THR A 325 -1.71 14.46 10.91
C THR A 325 -1.66 13.12 10.16
N TRP A 326 -0.48 12.50 10.09
CA TRP A 326 -0.29 11.19 9.45
C TRP A 326 -1.03 10.09 10.22
N LYS A 327 -0.85 10.04 11.54
CA LYS A 327 -1.57 9.08 12.41
C LYS A 327 -3.08 9.17 12.22
N ARG A 328 -3.62 10.41 12.22
CA ARG A 328 -5.06 10.65 12.02
C ARG A 328 -5.55 10.14 10.67
N HIS A 329 -4.84 10.44 9.58
CA HIS A 329 -5.25 9.99 8.25
C HIS A 329 -5.13 8.47 8.08
N LEU A 330 -4.10 7.83 8.67
CA LEU A 330 -3.99 6.38 8.72
C LEU A 330 -5.17 5.76 9.47
N ALA A 331 -5.51 6.28 10.66
CA ALA A 331 -6.64 5.80 11.45
C ALA A 331 -7.96 5.92 10.67
N GLN A 332 -8.22 7.06 10.03
CA GLN A 332 -9.42 7.29 9.23
C GLN A 332 -9.50 6.38 8.00
N GLY A 333 -8.39 6.20 7.27
CA GLY A 333 -8.35 5.29 6.12
C GLY A 333 -8.54 3.84 6.55
N LEU A 334 -7.92 3.45 7.65
CA LEU A 334 -7.99 2.09 8.19
C LEU A 334 -9.39 1.76 8.75
N ALA A 335 -10.14 2.75 9.22
CA ALA A 335 -11.55 2.57 9.62
C ALA A 335 -12.47 2.16 8.45
N GLN A 336 -12.02 2.34 7.20
CA GLN A 336 -12.79 1.97 6.00
C GLN A 336 -12.48 0.55 5.49
N VAL A 337 -11.41 -0.07 5.99
CA VAL A 337 -11.00 -1.45 5.69
C VAL A 337 -11.82 -2.44 6.53
N SER A 338 -12.01 -3.68 6.07
CA SER A 338 -12.69 -4.72 6.87
C SER A 338 -12.03 -4.95 8.21
N ALA A 339 -12.82 -5.35 9.21
CA ALA A 339 -12.29 -5.64 10.54
C ALA A 339 -11.14 -6.65 10.54
N ASP A 340 -11.26 -7.77 9.82
CA ASP A 340 -10.20 -8.78 9.75
C ASP A 340 -8.86 -8.19 9.27
N THR A 341 -8.87 -7.53 8.10
CA THR A 341 -7.63 -6.99 7.52
C THR A 341 -7.05 -5.86 8.39
N ARG A 342 -7.90 -4.99 8.94
CA ARG A 342 -7.49 -3.94 9.87
C ARG A 342 -6.82 -4.54 11.10
N ASP A 343 -7.48 -5.50 11.73
CA ASP A 343 -7.09 -6.06 13.01
C ASP A 343 -5.78 -6.86 12.86
N ARG A 344 -5.61 -7.57 11.75
CA ARG A 344 -4.34 -8.20 11.37
C ARG A 344 -3.23 -7.18 11.14
N LEU A 345 -3.51 -6.06 10.46
CA LEU A 345 -2.52 -4.98 10.31
C LEU A 345 -2.09 -4.44 11.68
N LEU A 346 -3.04 -4.08 12.54
CA LEU A 346 -2.77 -3.56 13.89
C LEU A 346 -1.89 -4.53 14.69
N GLN A 347 -2.23 -5.83 14.64
CA GLN A 347 -1.40 -6.88 15.24
C GLN A 347 0.03 -6.87 14.67
N THR A 348 0.18 -6.85 13.34
CA THR A 348 1.48 -6.86 12.66
C THR A 348 2.34 -5.66 13.07
N VAL A 349 1.75 -4.47 13.17
CA VAL A 349 2.48 -3.23 13.47
C VAL A 349 2.61 -2.95 14.97
N GLY A 350 2.07 -3.82 15.83
CA GLY A 350 2.12 -3.67 17.29
C GLY A 350 1.23 -2.55 17.84
N GLU A 351 0.17 -2.19 17.13
CA GLU A 351 -0.81 -1.17 17.55
C GLU A 351 -2.10 -1.82 18.07
N MET A 352 -2.87 -1.04 18.83
CA MET A 352 -4.14 -1.46 19.43
C MET A 352 -5.34 -0.83 18.69
N ARG A 353 -6.56 -1.33 18.94
CA ARG A 353 -7.78 -0.76 18.35
C ARG A 353 -8.00 0.71 18.72
N SER A 354 -7.51 1.14 19.90
CA SER A 354 -7.50 2.53 20.34
C SER A 354 -6.69 3.49 19.45
N PHE A 355 -5.88 2.97 18.52
CA PHE A 355 -5.29 3.77 17.45
C PHE A 355 -6.36 4.40 16.53
N LEU A 356 -7.52 3.76 16.40
CA LEU A 356 -8.65 4.25 15.62
C LEU A 356 -9.72 4.84 16.56
N PRO A 357 -9.88 6.18 16.62
CA PRO A 357 -10.86 6.79 17.52
C PRO A 357 -12.30 6.37 17.27
N ASP A 358 -12.64 6.03 16.02
CA ASP A 358 -13.99 5.61 15.62
C ASP A 358 -14.29 4.13 15.98
N LEU A 359 -13.26 3.37 16.34
CA LEU A 359 -13.37 1.97 16.73
C LEU A 359 -13.57 1.86 18.24
N ASP A 360 -14.65 2.47 18.71
CA ASP A 360 -15.04 2.49 20.10
C ASP A 360 -16.33 1.68 20.31
N LEU A 361 -16.31 0.76 21.27
CA LEU A 361 -17.39 -0.18 21.48
C LEU A 361 -18.55 0.50 22.23
N GLN A 362 -19.69 0.59 21.55
CA GLN A 362 -20.93 1.14 22.09
C GLN A 362 -21.99 0.06 22.21
N PHE A 363 -22.74 0.04 23.31
CA PHE A 363 -23.77 -0.96 23.56
C PHE A 363 -25.17 -0.35 23.42
N ALA A 364 -25.87 -0.71 22.35
CA ALA A 364 -27.24 -0.27 22.11
C ALA A 364 -28.24 -1.23 22.78
N ALA A 365 -28.43 -1.13 24.11
CA ALA A 365 -29.42 -1.86 24.92
C ALA A 365 -29.66 -3.34 24.50
N SER A 366 -28.61 -4.02 24.02
CA SER A 366 -28.74 -5.31 23.35
C SER A 366 -29.04 -6.40 24.39
N PRO A 367 -30.06 -7.25 24.20
CA PRO A 367 -30.41 -8.24 25.21
C PRO A 367 -29.28 -9.27 25.38
N ALA A 368 -28.87 -9.50 26.63
CA ALA A 368 -27.94 -10.56 26.99
C ALA A 368 -28.55 -11.94 26.72
N ARG A 369 -27.75 -12.85 26.17
CA ARG A 369 -28.12 -14.22 25.83
C ARG A 369 -27.07 -15.18 26.36
N TYR A 370 -27.51 -16.33 26.84
CA TYR A 370 -26.63 -17.39 27.29
C TYR A 370 -26.35 -18.37 26.14
N ASP A 371 -25.08 -18.69 25.91
CA ASP A 371 -24.60 -19.70 24.96
C ASP A 371 -24.14 -20.95 25.72
N PRO A 372 -24.97 -22.01 25.81
CA PRO A 372 -24.66 -23.18 26.63
C PRO A 372 -23.48 -24.00 26.09
N ASN A 373 -23.17 -23.89 24.79
CA ASN A 373 -22.08 -24.66 24.19
C ASN A 373 -20.71 -24.12 24.59
N ARG A 374 -20.65 -22.83 24.89
CA ARG A 374 -19.41 -22.12 25.23
C ARG A 374 -19.37 -21.67 26.67
N ASP A 375 -20.46 -21.86 27.41
CA ASP A 375 -20.65 -21.43 28.78
C ASP A 375 -20.31 -19.94 28.98
N VAL A 376 -20.95 -19.11 28.15
CA VAL A 376 -20.77 -17.66 28.17
C VAL A 376 -22.12 -16.94 28.10
N VAL A 377 -22.20 -15.76 28.73
CA VAL A 377 -23.23 -14.78 28.40
C VAL A 377 -22.67 -13.81 27.37
N PHE A 378 -23.43 -13.56 26.31
CA PHE A 378 -23.05 -12.64 25.25
C PHE A 378 -24.16 -11.65 24.90
N TYR A 379 -23.75 -10.51 24.37
CA TYR A 379 -24.59 -9.52 23.71
C TYR A 379 -23.78 -8.81 22.63
N TYR A 380 -24.45 -7.99 21.83
CA TYR A 380 -23.79 -7.28 20.73
C TYR A 380 -23.55 -5.83 21.09
N GLY A 381 -22.32 -5.38 20.88
CA GLY A 381 -21.97 -3.98 20.76
C GLY A 381 -21.90 -3.57 19.29
N ILE A 382 -21.65 -2.29 19.06
CA ILE A 382 -21.37 -1.69 17.76
C ILE A 382 -20.02 -0.98 17.89
N ALA A 383 -19.10 -1.23 16.96
CA ALA A 383 -17.85 -0.50 16.86
C ALA A 383 -17.68 -0.06 15.39
N GLY A 384 -17.55 1.25 15.17
CA GLY A 384 -17.67 1.82 13.83
C GLY A 384 -19.02 1.49 13.19
N ALA A 385 -19.00 0.80 12.04
CA ALA A 385 -20.20 0.40 11.30
C ALA A 385 -20.60 -1.08 11.48
N GLU A 386 -19.88 -1.82 12.34
CA GLU A 386 -20.03 -3.28 12.45
C GLU A 386 -20.58 -3.69 13.82
N ARG A 387 -21.38 -4.76 13.82
CA ARG A 387 -21.81 -5.40 15.06
C ARG A 387 -20.68 -6.29 15.57
N HIS A 388 -20.34 -6.12 16.85
CA HIS A 388 -19.28 -6.88 17.49
C HIS A 388 -19.86 -7.78 18.59
N ARG A 389 -19.51 -9.07 18.58
CA ARG A 389 -19.96 -10.01 19.61
C ARG A 389 -19.11 -9.79 20.87
N CYS A 390 -19.77 -9.56 21.99
CA CYS A 390 -19.11 -9.36 23.27
C CYS A 390 -19.61 -10.44 24.23
N ALA A 391 -18.70 -11.17 24.85
CA ALA A 391 -19.02 -12.29 25.71
C ALA A 391 -18.26 -12.21 27.04
N ILE A 392 -18.84 -12.78 28.08
CA ILE A 392 -18.22 -12.96 29.39
C ILE A 392 -18.43 -14.43 29.79
N SER A 393 -17.37 -15.11 30.26
CA SER A 393 -17.50 -16.50 30.71
C SER A 393 -18.30 -16.61 32.00
N THR A 394 -19.02 -17.71 32.19
CA THR A 394 -19.76 -17.97 33.43
C THR A 394 -18.82 -17.99 34.64
N GLU A 395 -17.63 -18.60 34.51
CA GLU A 395 -16.54 -18.54 35.50
C GLU A 395 -16.21 -17.09 35.91
N ALA A 396 -16.09 -16.17 34.94
CA ALA A 396 -15.79 -14.77 35.23
C ALA A 396 -16.94 -14.06 35.97
N ILE A 397 -18.19 -14.50 35.75
CA ILE A 397 -19.37 -13.98 36.44
C ILE A 397 -19.37 -14.48 37.90
N GLU A 398 -19.12 -15.77 38.09
CA GLU A 398 -19.05 -16.42 39.41
C GLU A 398 -17.93 -15.82 40.27
N ASP A 399 -16.73 -15.68 39.74
CA ASP A 399 -15.56 -15.21 40.49
C ASP A 399 -15.62 -13.73 40.91
N HIS A 400 -16.39 -12.90 40.20
CA HIS A 400 -16.23 -11.44 40.27
C HIS A 400 -17.49 -10.60 40.38
N PHE A 401 -18.67 -11.19 40.13
CA PHE A 401 -19.93 -10.46 40.06
C PHE A 401 -21.10 -11.12 40.79
N LEU A 402 -21.00 -12.41 41.11
CA LEU A 402 -21.95 -13.10 41.99
C LEU A 402 -21.54 -12.91 43.45
N ASP A 403 -22.51 -12.61 44.30
CA ASP A 403 -22.30 -12.53 45.74
C ASP A 403 -22.30 -13.94 46.35
N HIS A 404 -21.40 -14.23 47.30
CA HIS A 404 -21.27 -15.54 47.94
C HIS A 404 -22.55 -16.04 48.65
N GLU A 405 -23.49 -15.14 48.99
CA GLU A 405 -24.79 -15.51 49.58
C GLU A 405 -25.78 -16.12 48.55
N GLU A 406 -25.59 -15.86 47.25
CA GLU A 406 -26.41 -16.43 46.15
C GLU A 406 -25.90 -17.81 45.67
N GLU A 407 -24.76 -18.29 46.19
CA GLU A 407 -24.18 -19.60 45.86
C GLU A 407 -24.88 -20.76 46.62
N SER A 408 -25.42 -20.49 47.81
CA SER A 408 -25.98 -21.49 48.74
C SER A 408 -27.40 -21.99 48.42
N GLY A 409 -28.01 -21.58 47.31
CA GLY A 409 -29.43 -21.79 47.03
C GLY A 409 -29.82 -22.93 46.08
N SER A 410 -28.89 -23.66 45.47
CA SER A 410 -29.26 -24.72 44.50
C SER A 410 -28.48 -26.02 44.71
N GLU A 411 -29.07 -26.94 45.47
CA GLU A 411 -28.78 -28.36 45.33
C GLU A 411 -29.14 -28.80 43.90
N PHE A 412 -28.12 -29.28 43.16
CA PHE A 412 -28.22 -30.06 41.92
C PHE A 412 -29.09 -29.51 40.77
N GLY A 413 -28.43 -28.91 39.77
CA GLY A 413 -28.52 -29.42 38.40
C GLY A 413 -29.57 -28.84 37.44
N ASP A 414 -30.32 -27.79 37.79
CA ASP A 414 -31.21 -27.16 36.81
C ASP A 414 -30.47 -26.09 35.98
N ILE A 415 -30.05 -26.49 34.77
CA ILE A 415 -29.40 -25.62 33.77
C ILE A 415 -30.23 -24.35 33.54
N GLU A 416 -31.56 -24.44 33.64
CA GLU A 416 -32.44 -23.29 33.41
C GLU A 416 -32.42 -22.29 34.57
N VAL A 417 -32.27 -22.78 35.81
CA VAL A 417 -32.09 -21.94 37.01
C VAL A 417 -30.74 -21.24 36.99
N ASN A 418 -29.65 -21.98 36.71
CA ASN A 418 -28.31 -21.38 36.62
C ASN A 418 -28.26 -20.32 35.51
N LYS A 419 -28.82 -20.61 34.34
CA LYS A 419 -28.94 -19.65 33.24
C LYS A 419 -29.67 -18.38 33.64
N LYS A 420 -30.80 -18.47 34.35
CA LYS A 420 -31.56 -17.30 34.82
C LYS A 420 -30.73 -16.47 35.80
N ARG A 421 -30.08 -17.12 36.77
CA ARG A 421 -29.20 -16.48 37.77
C ARG A 421 -28.07 -15.71 37.10
N VAL A 422 -27.32 -16.35 36.20
CA VAL A 422 -26.18 -15.75 35.49
C VAL A 422 -26.65 -14.57 34.61
N LEU A 423 -27.77 -14.70 33.89
CA LEU A 423 -28.34 -13.59 33.10
C LEU A 423 -28.80 -12.41 33.95
N GLU A 424 -29.33 -12.66 35.15
CA GLU A 424 -29.77 -11.62 36.08
C GLU A 424 -28.57 -10.87 36.70
N CYS A 425 -27.52 -11.59 37.09
CA CYS A 425 -26.26 -10.99 37.53
C CYS A 425 -25.68 -10.08 36.45
N VAL A 426 -25.62 -10.53 35.19
CA VAL A 426 -25.16 -9.71 34.07
C VAL A 426 -26.03 -8.47 33.84
N ARG A 427 -27.34 -8.54 34.09
CA ARG A 427 -28.22 -7.36 34.01
C ARG A 427 -27.92 -6.35 35.12
N ARG A 428 -27.72 -6.81 36.36
CA ARG A 428 -27.39 -5.95 37.51
C ARG A 428 -26.05 -5.24 37.33
N ASN A 429 -25.05 -5.97 36.84
CA ASN A 429 -23.66 -5.49 36.67
C ASN A 429 -23.35 -4.98 35.25
N ARG A 430 -24.38 -4.76 34.43
CA ARG A 430 -24.23 -4.52 32.98
C ARG A 430 -23.26 -3.38 32.66
N SER A 431 -23.40 -2.24 33.31
CA SER A 431 -22.58 -1.05 33.04
C SER A 431 -21.09 -1.29 33.31
N GLU A 432 -20.75 -2.04 34.37
CA GLU A 432 -19.36 -2.39 34.66
C GLU A 432 -18.82 -3.40 33.65
N ILE A 433 -19.58 -4.45 33.34
CA ILE A 433 -19.17 -5.48 32.37
C ILE A 433 -18.97 -4.84 30.98
N GLU A 434 -19.86 -3.95 30.56
CA GLU A 434 -19.73 -3.19 29.30
C GLU A 434 -18.48 -2.31 29.29
N ALA A 435 -18.15 -1.63 30.40
CA ALA A 435 -16.93 -0.85 30.50
C ALA A 435 -15.66 -1.72 30.41
N LEU A 436 -15.65 -2.88 31.06
CA LEU A 436 -14.53 -3.84 30.98
C LEU A 436 -14.39 -4.43 29.57
N LEU A 437 -15.49 -4.78 28.92
CA LEU A 437 -15.49 -5.28 27.54
C LEU A 437 -14.99 -4.23 26.56
N ARG A 438 -15.41 -2.96 26.72
CA ARG A 438 -14.92 -1.83 25.92
C ARG A 438 -13.41 -1.63 26.10
N GLU A 439 -12.92 -1.63 27.33
CA GLU A 439 -11.47 -1.54 27.60
C GLU A 439 -10.70 -2.72 27.02
N LYS A 440 -11.23 -3.94 27.17
CA LYS A 440 -10.63 -5.14 26.61
C LYS A 440 -10.55 -5.02 25.08
N PHE A 441 -11.65 -4.63 24.44
CA PHE A 441 -11.74 -4.47 22.99
C PHE A 441 -10.71 -3.46 22.45
N LEU A 442 -10.58 -2.31 23.13
CA LEU A 442 -9.70 -1.23 22.74
C LEU A 442 -8.21 -1.55 22.92
N HIS A 443 -7.85 -2.25 24.02
CA HIS A 443 -6.47 -2.30 24.50
C HIS A 443 -5.88 -3.69 24.73
N SER A 444 -6.60 -4.75 24.40
CA SER A 444 -6.02 -6.10 24.37
C SER A 444 -5.29 -6.36 23.05
N PRO A 445 -4.35 -7.31 23.02
CA PRO A 445 -3.83 -7.82 21.76
C PRO A 445 -4.97 -8.17 20.82
N VAL A 446 -4.81 -7.82 19.56
CA VAL A 446 -5.85 -8.04 18.57
C VAL A 446 -6.01 -9.56 18.34
N GLU A 447 -7.15 -10.09 18.76
CA GLU A 447 -7.49 -11.51 18.64
C GLU A 447 -8.08 -11.81 17.25
N ARG A 448 -7.84 -13.02 16.72
CA ARG A 448 -8.41 -13.50 15.44
C ARG A 448 -9.89 -13.85 15.51
N THR A 449 -10.50 -13.75 16.68
CA THR A 449 -11.91 -14.07 16.91
C THR A 449 -12.75 -12.83 16.63
N GLU A 450 -13.88 -12.98 15.92
CA GLU A 450 -14.89 -11.92 15.71
C GLU A 450 -15.65 -11.55 17.01
N GLU A 451 -15.04 -11.81 18.16
CA GLU A 451 -15.61 -11.53 19.46
C GLU A 451 -14.56 -11.02 20.44
N THR A 452 -15.02 -10.27 21.44
CA THR A 452 -14.26 -9.96 22.65
C THR A 452 -14.83 -10.78 23.79
N LEU A 453 -14.02 -11.73 24.28
CA LEU A 453 -14.38 -12.58 25.42
C LEU A 453 -13.68 -12.08 26.69
N LEU A 454 -14.47 -11.71 27.69
CA LEU A 454 -14.00 -11.39 29.04
C LEU A 454 -13.94 -12.68 29.87
N LYS A 455 -12.74 -13.02 30.34
CA LYS A 455 -12.45 -14.16 31.23
C LYS A 455 -12.09 -13.66 32.62
N SER A 456 -12.13 -14.56 33.60
CA SER A 456 -11.80 -14.26 35.01
C SER A 456 -10.42 -13.57 35.13
N ALA A 457 -9.40 -14.10 34.45
CA ALA A 457 -8.04 -13.55 34.43
C ALA A 457 -7.92 -12.10 33.91
N ASP A 458 -8.88 -11.60 33.13
CA ASP A 458 -8.85 -10.25 32.57
C ASP A 458 -9.30 -9.17 33.58
N ILE A 459 -10.23 -9.51 34.48
CA ILE A 459 -11.08 -8.55 35.19
C ILE A 459 -10.27 -7.63 36.10
N GLN A 460 -9.38 -8.17 36.92
CA GLN A 460 -8.57 -7.36 37.84
C GLN A 460 -7.66 -6.37 37.10
N MET A 461 -7.08 -6.79 35.97
CA MET A 461 -6.22 -5.93 35.15
C MET A 461 -7.01 -4.80 34.52
N LEU A 462 -8.19 -5.08 33.98
CA LEU A 462 -9.04 -4.11 33.31
C LEU A 462 -9.66 -3.10 34.30
N ARG A 463 -10.11 -3.54 35.50
CA ARG A 463 -10.56 -2.65 36.57
C ARG A 463 -9.48 -1.62 36.97
N LYS A 464 -8.22 -2.05 37.04
CA LYS A 464 -7.07 -1.15 37.31
C LYS A 464 -6.82 -0.14 36.18
N ARG A 465 -7.23 -0.43 34.95
CA ARG A 465 -7.12 0.51 33.82
C ARG A 465 -8.24 1.54 33.82
N LEU A 466 -9.48 1.13 34.11
CA LEU A 466 -10.64 2.02 34.20
C LEU A 466 -10.52 3.10 35.30
N THR A 467 -9.67 2.85 36.30
CA THR A 467 -9.48 3.72 37.46
C THR A 467 -8.27 4.68 37.34
N ARG A 468 -7.52 4.60 36.23
CA ARG A 468 -6.41 5.50 35.88
C ARG A 468 -6.87 6.52 34.86
#